data_AF-A0A3M1E1K4-F1
#
_entry.id   AF-A0A3M1E1K4-F1
#
_cell.length_a   1.000
_cell.length_b   1.000
_cell.length_c   1.000
_cell.angle_alpha   90.00
_cell.angle_beta   90.00
_cell.angle_gamma   90.00
#
_symmetry.space_group_name_H-M   'P 1'
#
loop_
_entity.id
_entity.type
_entity.pdbx_description
1 polymer ?
#
loop_
_entity_poly.entity_id
_entity_poly.type
_entity_poly.pdbx_seq_one_letter_code
_entity_poly.pdbx_strand_id
1 'polypeptide(L)'
;MTRQQAILAGGFALFSLVTSFFFVFQAVTAFVAGHGIMGDPYAYAAGGYGLVNIYSLSAAWRTRAPWTEAASAVISFTFFGIFLVDRLRHGFSGQLGAGVLALIVIILLGNYLAIRNLVRRQD
;
A
#
# COMPACT_ATOMS: atom_id res chain seq x y z
N MET A 1 -7.74 -20.63 16.44
CA MET A 1 -7.16 -19.27 16.70
C MET A 1 -7.31 -18.79 18.15
N THR A 2 -6.27 -18.18 18.75
CA THR A 2 -6.44 -17.43 20.01
C THR A 2 -7.08 -16.06 19.74
N ARG A 3 -7.89 -15.55 20.68
CA ARG A 3 -8.64 -14.27 20.54
C ARG A 3 -7.73 -13.09 20.15
N GLN A 4 -6.48 -13.11 20.64
CA GLN A 4 -5.46 -12.12 20.35
C GLN A 4 -5.02 -12.12 18.88
N GLN A 5 -4.84 -13.29 18.26
CA GLN A 5 -4.46 -13.40 16.85
C GLN A 5 -5.57 -12.88 15.91
N ALA A 6 -6.84 -13.11 16.27
CA ALA A 6 -7.97 -12.59 15.50
C ALA A 6 -8.04 -11.06 15.56
N ILE A 7 -7.80 -10.47 16.74
CA ILE A 7 -7.76 -9.01 16.91
C ILE A 7 -6.60 -8.39 16.13
N LEU A 8 -5.40 -9.00 16.19
CA LEU A 8 -4.24 -8.55 15.41
C LEU A 8 -4.48 -8.63 13.90
N ALA A 9 -5.04 -9.74 13.40
CA ALA A 9 -5.37 -9.89 11.98
C ALA A 9 -6.42 -8.84 11.52
N GLY A 10 -7.44 -8.59 12.35
CA GLY A 10 -8.43 -7.56 12.10
C GLY A 10 -7.84 -6.14 12.09
N GLY A 11 -6.96 -5.83 13.05
CA GLY A 11 -6.27 -4.55 13.13
C GLY A 11 -5.36 -4.29 11.92
N PHE A 12 -4.60 -5.29 11.49
CA PHE A 12 -3.77 -5.19 10.28
C PHE A 12 -4.61 -5.05 9.01
N ALA A 13 -5.74 -5.76 8.91
CA ALA A 13 -6.63 -5.63 7.77
C ALA A 13 -7.25 -4.22 7.71
N LEU A 14 -7.69 -3.67 8.85
CA LEU A 14 -8.22 -2.31 8.92
C LEU A 14 -7.16 -1.27 8.56
N PHE A 15 -5.94 -1.41 9.10
CA PHE A 15 -4.81 -0.56 8.75
C PHE A 15 -4.56 -0.59 7.24
N SER A 16 -4.47 -1.79 6.65
CA SER A 16 -4.24 -1.96 5.21
C SER A 16 -5.36 -1.36 4.36
N LEU A 17 -6.61 -1.48 4.79
CA LEU A 17 -7.75 -0.84 4.14
C LEU A 17 -7.60 0.68 4.15
N VAL A 18 -7.39 1.28 5.32
CA VAL A 18 -7.32 2.75 5.50
C VAL A 18 -6.15 3.33 4.72
N THR A 19 -4.95 2.73 4.79
CA THR A 19 -3.79 3.23 4.05
C THR A 19 -3.97 3.10 2.55
N SER A 20 -4.60 2.02 2.07
CA SER A 20 -4.89 1.85 0.65
C SER A 20 -5.89 2.90 0.14
N PHE A 21 -6.95 3.18 0.91
CA PHE A 21 -7.89 4.25 0.59
C PHE A 21 -7.21 5.62 0.59
N PHE A 22 -6.27 5.85 1.51
CA PHE A 22 -5.48 7.08 1.51
C PHE A 22 -4.66 7.24 0.22
N PHE A 23 -4.02 6.18 -0.29
CA PHE A 23 -3.32 6.24 -1.57
C PHE A 23 -4.26 6.52 -2.76
N VAL A 24 -5.44 5.91 -2.77
CA VAL A 24 -6.47 6.20 -3.79
C VAL A 24 -6.94 7.65 -3.70
N PHE A 25 -7.19 8.14 -2.49
CA PHE A 25 -7.57 9.53 -2.25
C PHE A 25 -6.50 10.50 -2.77
N GLN A 26 -5.23 10.26 -2.44
CA GLN A 26 -4.10 11.07 -2.92
C GLN A 26 -4.03 11.12 -4.45
N ALA A 27 -4.22 9.97 -5.10
CA ALA A 27 -4.27 9.89 -6.57
C ALA A 27 -5.43 10.72 -7.14
N VAL A 28 -6.64 10.57 -6.59
CA VAL A 28 -7.82 11.33 -7.03
C VAL A 28 -7.62 12.82 -6.81
N THR A 29 -7.06 13.25 -5.67
CA THR A 29 -6.78 14.67 -5.44
C THR A 29 -5.77 15.24 -6.42
N ALA A 30 -4.73 14.49 -6.79
CA ALA A 30 -3.76 14.93 -7.79
C ALA A 30 -4.42 15.07 -9.18
N PHE A 31 -5.28 14.12 -9.56
CA PHE A 31 -6.03 14.19 -10.82
C PHE A 31 -6.99 15.39 -10.86
N VAL A 32 -7.74 15.62 -9.78
CA VAL A 32 -8.67 16.76 -9.67
C VAL A 32 -7.91 18.09 -9.67
N ALA A 33 -6.71 18.14 -9.10
CA ALA A 33 -5.83 19.31 -9.15
C ALA A 33 -5.21 19.57 -10.53
N GLY A 34 -5.65 18.88 -11.58
CA GLY A 34 -5.22 19.12 -12.96
C GLY A 34 -3.83 18.56 -13.30
N HIS A 35 -3.25 17.71 -12.44
CA HIS A 35 -2.03 16.99 -12.78
C HIS A 35 -2.44 15.88 -13.77
N GLY A 36 -2.28 16.17 -15.07
CA GLY A 36 -2.65 15.25 -16.14
C GLY A 36 -1.84 13.94 -16.08
N ILE A 37 -2.26 12.97 -16.88
CA ILE A 37 -1.72 11.59 -16.88
C ILE A 37 -0.20 11.51 -17.06
N MET A 38 0.37 12.46 -17.81
CA MET A 38 1.80 12.57 -18.06
C MET A 38 2.53 13.51 -17.09
N GLY A 39 1.79 14.24 -16.24
CA GLY A 39 2.31 15.25 -15.33
C GLY A 39 2.71 14.71 -13.95
N ASP A 40 2.09 13.61 -13.50
CA ASP A 40 2.39 13.02 -12.19
C ASP A 40 2.33 11.47 -12.21
N PRO A 41 3.45 10.80 -12.56
CA PRO A 41 3.58 9.35 -12.50
C PRO A 41 3.35 8.76 -11.10
N TYR A 42 3.58 9.56 -10.04
CA TYR A 42 3.37 9.14 -8.67
C TYR A 42 1.88 9.01 -8.35
N ALA A 43 1.04 9.94 -8.80
CA ALA A 43 -0.42 9.86 -8.63
C ALA A 43 -0.99 8.55 -9.21
N TYR A 44 -0.54 8.17 -10.41
CA TYR A 44 -0.92 6.90 -11.03
C TYR A 44 -0.47 5.69 -10.24
N ALA A 45 0.78 5.68 -9.79
CA ALA A 45 1.33 4.60 -8.99
C ALA A 45 0.60 4.47 -7.65
N ALA A 46 0.27 5.58 -6.99
CA ALA A 46 -0.47 5.61 -5.73
C ALA A 46 -1.88 5.03 -5.91
N GLY A 47 -2.61 5.48 -6.94
CA GLY A 47 -3.96 4.98 -7.22
C GLY A 47 -3.97 3.49 -7.56
N GLY A 48 -3.07 3.07 -8.45
CA GLY A 48 -2.92 1.67 -8.84
C GLY A 48 -2.55 0.79 -7.65
N TYR A 49 -1.58 1.23 -6.82
CA TYR A 49 -1.21 0.55 -5.60
C TYR A 49 -2.40 0.36 -4.66
N GLY A 50 -3.12 1.45 -4.35
CA GLY A 50 -4.24 1.42 -3.42
C GLY A 50 -5.35 0.47 -3.88
N LEU A 51 -5.73 0.52 -5.15
CA LEU A 51 -6.77 -0.35 -5.70
C LEU A 51 -6.36 -1.83 -5.71
N VAL A 52 -5.14 -2.14 -6.16
CA VAL A 52 -4.63 -3.52 -6.20
C VAL A 52 -4.49 -4.07 -4.78
N ASN A 53 -4.00 -3.27 -3.83
CA ASN A 53 -3.85 -3.73 -2.45
C ASN A 53 -5.22 -3.98 -1.78
N ILE A 54 -6.24 -3.15 -2.03
CA ILE A 54 -7.62 -3.41 -1.59
C ILE A 54 -8.14 -4.73 -2.17
N TYR A 55 -7.91 -4.96 -3.47
CA TYR A 55 -8.33 -6.19 -4.13
C TYR A 55 -7.61 -7.42 -3.57
N SER A 56 -6.29 -7.36 -3.41
CA SER A 56 -5.48 -8.44 -2.81
C SER A 56 -5.90 -8.71 -1.36
N LEU A 57 -6.19 -7.68 -0.57
CA LEU A 57 -6.67 -7.82 0.80
C LEU A 57 -8.05 -8.51 0.86
N SER A 58 -8.98 -8.10 0.00
CA SER A 58 -10.31 -8.71 -0.13
C SER A 58 -10.22 -10.18 -0.54
N ALA A 59 -9.36 -10.49 -1.53
CA ALA A 59 -9.11 -11.86 -1.97
C ALA A 59 -8.44 -12.71 -0.87
N ALA A 60 -7.44 -12.17 -0.17
CA ALA A 60 -6.78 -12.83 0.95
C ALA A 60 -7.77 -13.16 2.07
N TRP A 61 -8.70 -12.24 2.36
CA TRP A 61 -9.73 -12.43 3.37
C TRP A 61 -10.75 -13.52 3.00
N ARG A 62 -11.19 -13.54 1.73
CA ARG A 62 -12.27 -14.45 1.27
C ARG A 62 -11.78 -15.84 0.88
N THR A 63 -10.71 -15.90 0.08
CA THR A 63 -10.27 -17.14 -0.58
C THR A 63 -8.91 -17.62 -0.10
N ARG A 64 -8.20 -16.82 0.72
CA ARG A 64 -6.83 -17.12 1.21
C ARG A 64 -5.87 -17.51 0.09
N ALA A 65 -6.08 -16.95 -1.11
CA ALA A 65 -5.36 -17.40 -2.29
C ALA A 65 -3.86 -17.00 -2.20
N PRO A 66 -2.91 -17.92 -2.41
CA PRO A 66 -1.48 -17.64 -2.23
C PRO A 66 -0.92 -16.54 -3.12
N TRP A 67 -1.53 -16.34 -4.30
CA TRP A 67 -1.12 -15.31 -5.25
C TRP A 67 -1.29 -13.89 -4.69
N THR A 68 -2.17 -13.69 -3.69
CA THR A 68 -2.42 -12.37 -3.08
C THR A 68 -1.20 -11.84 -2.32
N GLU A 69 -0.42 -12.73 -1.71
CA GLU A 69 0.85 -12.37 -1.05
C GLU A 69 1.88 -11.88 -2.08
N ALA A 70 2.03 -12.61 -3.19
CA ALA A 70 2.94 -12.23 -4.28
C ALA A 70 2.50 -10.92 -4.96
N ALA A 71 1.19 -10.76 -5.22
CA ALA A 71 0.64 -9.54 -5.81
C ALA A 71 0.90 -8.30 -4.93
N SER A 72 0.69 -8.42 -3.61
CA SER A 72 0.97 -7.35 -2.65
C SER A 72 2.46 -6.97 -2.63
N ALA A 73 3.35 -7.96 -2.65
CA ALA A 73 4.79 -7.71 -2.69
C ALA A 73 5.19 -6.97 -3.97
N VAL A 74 4.79 -7.49 -5.14
CA VAL A 74 5.13 -6.89 -6.45
C VAL A 74 4.62 -5.45 -6.52
N ILE A 75 3.34 -5.20 -6.20
CA ILE A 75 2.79 -3.84 -6.32
C ILE A 75 3.41 -2.88 -5.30
N SER A 76 3.74 -3.34 -4.09
CA SER A 76 4.45 -2.53 -3.09
C SER A 76 5.84 -2.15 -3.56
N PHE A 77 6.60 -3.09 -4.14
CA PHE A 77 7.92 -2.81 -4.71
C PHE A 77 7.83 -1.87 -5.91
N THR A 78 6.87 -2.06 -6.81
CA THR A 78 6.66 -1.17 -7.96
C THR A 78 6.34 0.25 -7.49
N PHE A 79 5.40 0.41 -6.56
CA PHE A 79 5.06 1.72 -6.00
C PHE A 79 6.26 2.37 -5.31
N PHE A 80 6.99 1.61 -4.48
CA PHE A 80 8.17 2.13 -3.79
C PHE A 80 9.26 2.58 -4.77
N GLY A 81 9.49 1.82 -5.85
CA GLY A 81 10.44 2.19 -6.89
C GLY A 81 10.06 3.50 -7.58
N ILE A 82 8.79 3.67 -7.95
CA ILE A 82 8.30 4.91 -8.57
C ILE A 82 8.42 6.08 -7.59
N PHE A 83 8.02 5.89 -6.34
CA PHE A 83 8.15 6.90 -5.29
C PHE A 83 9.60 7.30 -5.06
N LEU A 84 10.53 6.35 -5.04
CA LEU A 84 11.95 6.62 -4.85
C LEU A 84 12.52 7.43 -6.02
N VAL A 85 12.20 7.06 -7.26
CA VAL A 85 12.62 7.79 -8.46
C VAL A 85 12.05 9.21 -8.47
N ASP A 86 10.78 9.38 -8.09
CA ASP A 86 10.15 10.69 -7.98
C ASP A 86 10.86 11.58 -6.96
N ARG A 87 11.20 11.03 -5.79
CA ARG A 87 11.96 11.74 -4.75
C ARG A 87 13.39 12.07 -5.15
N LEU A 88 14.05 11.20 -5.89
CA LEU A 88 15.39 11.46 -6.42
C LEU A 88 15.37 12.59 -7.46
N ARG A 89 14.31 12.71 -8.26
CA ARG A 89 14.15 13.76 -9.28
C ARG A 89 13.83 15.13 -8.68
N HIS A 90 12.96 15.18 -7.69
CA HIS A 90 12.52 16.44 -7.06
C HIS A 90 13.38 16.85 -5.84
N GLY A 91 14.32 15.98 -5.43
CA GLY A 91 15.23 16.20 -4.31
C GLY A 91 14.62 15.85 -2.95
N PHE A 92 15.48 15.39 -2.03
CA PHE A 92 15.10 15.25 -0.62
C PHE A 92 15.18 16.61 0.06
N SER A 93 14.05 17.29 0.20
CA SER A 93 13.95 18.52 1.01
C SER A 93 14.09 18.20 2.52
N GLY A 94 15.32 18.00 2.98
CA GLY A 94 15.70 17.93 4.40
C GLY A 94 15.19 16.70 5.19
N GLN A 95 15.26 16.78 6.53
CA GLN A 95 14.84 15.73 7.47
C GLN A 95 13.40 15.23 7.25
N LEU A 96 12.52 16.07 6.69
CA LEU A 96 11.15 15.70 6.33
C LEU A 96 11.12 14.65 5.21
N GLY A 97 12.03 14.71 4.23
CA GLY A 97 12.10 13.73 3.14
C GLY A 97 12.44 12.31 3.63
N ALA A 98 13.38 12.19 4.57
CA ALA A 98 13.75 10.90 5.16
C ALA A 98 12.62 10.31 6.02
N GLY A 99 11.92 11.16 6.78
CA GLY A 99 10.76 10.76 7.58
C GLY A 99 9.61 10.21 6.73
N VAL A 100 9.30 10.87 5.61
CA VAL A 100 8.25 10.41 4.70
C VAL A 100 8.62 9.07 4.04
N LEU A 101 9.88 8.88 3.67
CA LEU A 101 10.34 7.61 3.10
C LEU A 101 10.23 6.46 4.11
N ALA A 102 10.64 6.68 5.35
CA ALA A 102 10.47 5.69 6.43
C ALA A 102 8.99 5.36 6.66
N LEU A 103 8.12 6.36 6.69
CA LEU A 103 6.67 6.18 6.84
C LEU A 103 6.08 5.33 5.71
N ILE A 104 6.43 5.62 4.46
CA ILE A 104 5.98 4.83 3.29
C ILE A 104 6.41 3.37 3.44
N VAL A 105 7.68 3.12 3.78
CA VAL A 105 8.18 1.74 3.97
C VAL A 105 7.39 1.01 5.06
N ILE A 106 7.12 1.67 6.19
CA ILE A 106 6.32 1.09 7.28
C ILE A 106 4.90 0.74 6.81
N ILE A 107 4.26 1.63 6.04
CA ILE A 107 2.91 1.39 5.50
C ILE A 107 2.93 0.19 4.56
N LEU A 108 3.86 0.14 3.60
CA LEU A 108 3.96 -0.96 2.64
C LEU A 108 4.22 -2.30 3.32
N LEU A 109 5.13 -2.32 4.31
CA LEU A 109 5.38 -3.50 5.12
C LEU A 109 4.14 -3.92 5.92
N GLY A 110 3.44 -2.97 6.53
CA GLY A 110 2.20 -3.23 7.26
C GLY A 110 1.12 -3.85 6.36
N ASN A 111 0.98 -3.35 5.14
CA ASN A 111 0.02 -3.86 4.15
C ASN A 111 0.37 -5.27 3.68
N TYR A 112 1.65 -5.53 3.40
CA TYR A 112 2.14 -6.86 3.07
C TYR A 112 1.94 -7.86 4.22
N LEU A 113 2.28 -7.45 5.46
CA LEU A 113 2.08 -8.28 6.65
C LEU A 113 0.60 -8.56 6.90
N ALA A 114 -0.29 -7.60 6.66
CA ALA A 114 -1.74 -7.81 6.75
C ALA A 114 -2.19 -8.94 5.82
N ILE A 115 -1.81 -8.87 4.55
CA ILE A 115 -2.18 -9.88 3.55
C ILE A 115 -1.56 -11.24 3.88
N ARG A 116 -0.26 -11.27 4.23
CA ARG A 116 0.44 -12.49 4.62
C ARG A 116 -0.20 -13.18 5.84
N ASN A 117 -0.58 -12.40 6.86
CA ASN A 117 -1.23 -12.93 8.05
C ASN A 117 -2.63 -13.49 7.76
N LEU A 118 -3.36 -12.88 6.81
CA LEU A 118 -4.68 -13.36 6.40
C LEU A 118 -4.59 -14.66 5.58
N VAL A 119 -3.65 -14.73 4.63
CA VAL A 119 -3.43 -15.93 3.81
C VAL A 119 -3.00 -17.11 4.65
N ARG A 120 -2.08 -16.89 5.60
CA ARG A 120 -1.49 -17.95 6.44
C ARG A 120 -2.29 -18.26 7.70
N ARG A 121 -3.51 -17.72 7.81
CA ARG A 121 -4.42 -18.00 8.91
C ARG A 121 -4.80 -19.48 8.90
N GLN A 122 -4.29 -20.23 9.88
CA GLN A 122 -4.77 -21.58 10.21
C GLN A 122 -6.06 -21.44 11.01
N ASP A 123 -7.09 -22.20 10.64
CA ASP A 123 -8.37 -22.23 11.37
C ASP A 123 -8.18 -22.82 12.78
#